data_AF-A0A377E303-F1
#
_entry.id   AF-A0A377E303-F1
#
_cell.length_a   1.000
_cell.length_b   1.000
_cell.length_c   1.000
_cell.angle_alpha   90.00
_cell.angle_beta   90.00
_cell.angle_gamma   90.00
#
_symmetry.space_group_name_H-M   'P 1'
#
loop_
_entity.id
_entity.type
_entity.pdbx_description
1 polymer ?
#
loop_
_entity_poly.entity_id
_entity_poly.type
_entity_poly.pdbx_seq_one_letter_code
_entity_poly.pdbx_strand_id
1 'polypeptide(L)' 'MINILTFDGDIRESAQVFDTKGNESDVYSSEIPAEFQKLERFAARKRSLLRLTHSACWKN' A
#
# COMPACT_ATOMS: atom_id res chain seq x y z
N MET A 1 13.32 -6.02 2.40
CA MET A 1 12.43 -5.76 1.24
C MET A 1 10.99 -5.81 1.70
N ILE A 2 10.11 -4.93 1.21
CA ILE A 2 8.67 -4.99 1.51
C ILE A 2 7.92 -5.18 0.19
N ASN A 3 7.15 -6.27 0.08
CA ASN A 3 6.28 -6.53 -1.06
C ASN A 3 4.81 -6.33 -0.69
N ILE A 4 4.11 -5.49 -1.45
CA ILE A 4 2.68 -5.20 -1.26
C ILE A 4 1.84 -5.53 -2.48
N LEU A 5 2.45 -6.02 -3.57
CA LEU A 5 1.78 -6.30 -4.83
C LEU A 5 1.65 -7.80 -5.04
N THR A 6 0.51 -8.21 -5.60
CA THR A 6 0.33 -9.53 -6.21
C THR A 6 1.07 -9.57 -7.56
N PHE A 7 1.18 -10.77 -8.13
CA PHE A 7 1.74 -10.94 -9.47
C PHE A 7 0.96 -10.16 -10.53
N ASP A 8 -0.36 -10.06 -10.35
CA ASP A 8 -1.27 -9.31 -11.23
C ASP A 8 -1.20 -7.79 -11.05
N GLY A 9 -0.49 -7.31 -10.02
CA GLY A 9 -0.33 -5.89 -9.72
C GLY A 9 -1.44 -5.29 -8.84
N ASP A 10 -2.20 -6.14 -8.17
CA ASP A 10 -3.17 -5.74 -7.15
C ASP A 10 -2.49 -5.59 -5.78
N ILE A 11 -3.02 -4.70 -4.94
CA ILE A 11 -2.57 -4.54 -3.57
C ILE A 11 -3.00 -5.76 -2.74
N ARG A 12 -2.06 -6.38 -2.04
CA ARG A 12 -2.30 -7.52 -1.13
C ARG A 12 -3.11 -7.10 0.11
N GLU A 13 -3.72 -8.07 0.78
CA GLU A 13 -4.36 -7.84 2.09
C GLU A 13 -3.32 -7.59 3.19
N SER A 14 -2.18 -8.28 3.11
CA SER A 14 -1.03 -8.12 3.99
C SER A 14 0.26 -7.97 3.21
N ALA A 15 1.14 -7.07 3.69
CA ALA A 15 2.47 -6.91 3.13
C ALA A 15 3.38 -8.07 3.54
N GLN A 16 4.26 -8.48 2.64
CA GLN A 16 5.34 -9.42 2.96
C GLN A 16 6.62 -8.64 3.22
N VAL A 17 7.12 -8.71 4.45
CA VAL A 17 8.31 -8.00 4.88
C VAL A 17 9.44 -9.01 5.01
N PHE A 18 10.52 -8.76 4.28
CA PHE A 18 11.73 -9.58 4.26
C PHE A 18 12.92 -8.78 4.78
N ASP A 19 13.85 -9.43 5.47
CA ASP A 19 15.12 -8.85 5.90
C ASP A 19 16.12 -8.73 4.71
N THR A 20 17.36 -8.33 4.99
CA THR A 20 18.44 -8.23 3.99
C THR A 20 18.98 -9.59 3.53
N LYS A 21 18.60 -10.67 4.22
CA LYS A 21 18.98 -12.06 3.93
C LYS A 21 17.86 -12.84 3.24
N GLY A 22 16.69 -12.23 3.05
CA GLY A 22 15.51 -12.83 2.43
C GLY A 22 14.59 -13.59 3.39
N ASN A 23 14.78 -13.50 4.70
CA ASN A 23 13.89 -14.11 5.70
C ASN A 23 12.71 -13.20 6.00
N GLU A 24 11.56 -13.79 6.32
CA GLU A 24 10.39 -13.02 6.79
C GLU A 24 10.72 -12.30 8.10
N SER A 25 10.27 -11.04 8.22
CA SER A 25 10.60 -10.16 9.33
C SER A 25 9.39 -9.32 9.72
N ASP A 26 8.96 -9.41 10.97
CA ASP A 26 7.82 -8.65 11.51
C ASP A 26 8.24 -7.26 12.05
N VAL A 27 9.42 -6.76 11.69
CA VAL A 27 9.95 -5.47 12.16
C VAL A 27 9.08 -4.29 11.72
N TYR A 28 8.42 -4.41 10.56
CA TYR A 28 7.51 -3.42 10.03
C TYR A 28 6.10 -3.99 9.96
N SER A 29 5.10 -3.15 10.27
CA SER A 29 3.70 -3.56 10.18
C SER A 29 3.35 -4.00 8.76
N SER A 30 2.77 -5.18 8.66
CA SER A 30 2.25 -5.75 7.42
C SER A 30 0.82 -5.29 7.12
N GLU A 31 0.27 -4.42 7.96
CA GLU A 31 -1.10 -3.91 7.84
C GLU A 31 -1.24 -2.96 6.65
N ILE A 32 -2.14 -3.33 5.73
CA ILE A 32 -2.53 -2.50 4.61
C ILE A 32 -3.96 -2.02 4.86
N PRO A 33 -4.25 -0.70 4.73
CA PRO A 33 -5.61 -0.20 4.96
C PRO A 33 -6.61 -0.86 4.02
N ALA A 34 -7.76 -1.28 4.57
CA ALA A 34 -8.81 -1.99 3.83
C ALA A 34 -9.30 -1.24 2.58
N GLU A 35 -9.21 0.09 2.56
CA GLU A 35 -9.59 0.92 1.41
C GLU A 35 -8.67 0.75 0.18
N PHE A 36 -7.47 0.19 0.37
CA PHE A 36 -6.50 -0.06 -0.70
C PHE A 36 -6.32 -1.53 -1.03
N GLN A 37 -6.78 -2.46 -0.19
CA GLN A 37 -6.67 -3.89 -0.44
C GLN A 37 -7.44 -4.28 -1.71
N LYS A 38 -6.87 -5.19 -2.51
CA LYS A 38 -7.44 -5.67 -3.79
C LYS A 38 -7.66 -4.59 -4.85
N LEU A 39 -7.14 -3.38 -4.63
CA LEU A 39 -7.12 -2.37 -5.67
C LEU A 39 -5.96 -2.61 -6.62
N GLU A 40 -6.21 -2.38 -7.88
CA GLU A 40 -5.17 -2.29 -8.89
C GLU A 40 -4.35 -1.00 -8.66
N ARG A 41 -3.05 -1.03 -8.97
CA ARG A 41 -2.10 0.08 -8.73
C ARG A 41 -2.55 1.44 -9.26
N PHE A 42 -3.24 1.53 -10.41
CA PHE A 42 -3.73 2.81 -10.93
C PHE A 42 -4.95 3.31 -10.14
N ALA A 43 -5.83 2.39 -9.72
CA ALA A 43 -6.94 2.72 -8.83
C ALA A 43 -6.43 3.23 -7.48
N ALA A 44 -5.45 2.53 -6.89
CA ALA A 44 -4.79 2.94 -5.65
C ALA A 44 -4.13 4.32 -5.79
N ARG A 45 -3.36 4.56 -6.86
CA ARG A 45 -2.70 5.86 -7.13
C ARG A 45 -3.71 7.01 -7.24
N LYS A 46 -4.82 6.79 -7.96
CA LYS A 46 -5.90 7.78 -8.09
C LYS A 46 -6.56 8.06 -6.74
N ARG A 47 -6.81 7.02 -5.93
CA ARG A 47 -7.42 7.14 -4.59
C ARG A 47 -6.52 7.91 -3.64
N SER A 48 -5.22 7.65 -3.65
CA SER A 48 -4.23 8.39 -2.84
C SER A 48 -4.12 9.85 -3.26
N LEU A 49 -4.09 10.11 -4.57
CA LEU A 49 -4.10 11.48 -5.09
C LEU A 49 -5.39 12.21 -4.69
N LEU A 50 -6.55 11.58 -4.89
CA LEU A 50 -7.86 12.16 -4.56
C LEU A 50 -7.98 12.48 -3.07
N ARG A 51 -7.48 11.61 -2.19
CA ARG A 51 -7.44 11.85 -0.74
C ARG A 51 -6.62 13.11 -0.41
N LEU A 52 -5.47 13.28 -1.07
CA LEU A 52 -4.60 14.44 -0.85
C LEU A 52 -5.19 15.73 -1.43
N THR A 53 -5.82 15.69 -2.61
CA THR A 53 -6.40 16.89 -3.24
C THR A 53 -7.65 17.39 -2.53
N HIS A 54 -8.51 16.50 -2.02
CA HIS A 54 -9.64 16.92 -1.17
C HIS A 54 -9.16 17.51 0.16
N SER A 55 -8.07 16.98 0.74
CA SER A 55 -7.52 17.49 2.00
C SER A 55 -6.70 18.78 1.83
N ALA A 56 -6.17 19.04 0.64
CA ALA A 56 -5.32 20.21 0.34
C ALA A 56 -6.11 21.45 -0.12
N CYS A 57 -7.41 21.31 -0.40
CA CYS A 57 -8.22 22.41 -0.94
C CYS A 57 -8.68 23.45 0.13
N TRP A 58 -8.54 23.17 1.42
CA TRP A 58 -9.08 24.05 2.49
C TRP A 58 -8.11 24.26 3.67
N LYS A 59 -6.92 24.81 3.39
CA LYS A 59 -6.11 25.50 4.41
C LYS A 59 -5.62 26.85 3.90
N ASN A 60 -6.53 27.66 3.36
CA ASN A 60 -6.27 29.08 3.14
C ASN A 60 -7.54 29.92 3.26
#